data_AF-A0A2W7B755-F1
#
_entry.id   AF-A0A2W7B755-F1
#
_cell.length_a   1.000
_cell.length_b   1.000
_cell.length_c   1.000
_cell.angle_alpha   90.00
_cell.angle_beta   90.00
_cell.angle_gamma   90.00
#
_symmetry.space_group_name_H-M   'P 1'
#
loop_
_entity.id
_entity.type
_entity.pdbx_description
1 polymer ?
#
loop_
_entity_poly.entity_id
_entity_poly.type
_entity_poly.pdbx_seq_one_letter_code
_entity_poly.pdbx_strand_id
1 'polypeptide(L)'
;MENKKPELAIADQSVLSLVTELHNYFRDMQSYYKISHGSLLSRLESTTDSSTKDALHEEIKEINEKIAFFHVLNNSISTVDTVLHTEKMIEEFKPSANASES
;
A
#
# COMPACT_ATOMS: atom_id res chain seq x y z
N MET A 1 -6.74 34.99 11.74
CA MET A 1 -6.61 33.54 11.98
C MET A 1 -5.13 33.26 12.16
N GLU A 2 -4.73 32.68 13.28
CA GLU A 2 -3.35 32.22 13.47
C GLU A 2 -3.07 31.08 12.47
N ASN A 3 -1.98 31.19 11.73
CA ASN A 3 -1.52 30.15 10.81
C ASN A 3 -0.85 29.03 11.63
N LYS A 4 -1.65 28.09 12.15
CA LYS A 4 -1.15 26.94 12.91
C LYS A 4 -0.79 25.80 11.95
N LYS A 5 0.34 25.14 12.24
CA LYS A 5 0.77 23.95 11.50
C LYS A 5 -0.28 22.84 11.67
N PRO A 6 -0.75 22.21 10.58
CA PRO A 6 -1.61 21.05 10.68
C PRO A 6 -0.89 19.89 11.38
N GLU A 7 -1.60 19.23 12.29
CA GLU A 7 -1.10 18.06 13.00
C GLU A 7 -1.74 16.80 12.42
N LEU A 8 -0.97 15.71 12.36
CA LEU A 8 -1.52 14.41 11.99
C LEU A 8 -2.47 13.95 13.10
N ALA A 9 -3.71 13.66 12.76
CA ALA A 9 -4.75 13.26 13.73
C ALA A 9 -4.54 11.85 14.34
N ILE A 10 -3.52 11.10 13.90
CA ILE A 10 -3.18 9.78 14.39
C ILE A 10 -2.09 9.96 15.46
N ALA A 11 -2.50 10.05 16.72
CA ALA A 11 -1.61 10.40 17.83
C ALA A 11 -0.52 9.36 18.14
N ASP A 12 -0.77 8.09 17.80
CA ASP A 12 0.07 6.97 18.25
C ASP A 12 1.09 6.50 17.21
N GLN A 13 1.17 7.14 16.03
CA GLN A 13 2.09 6.75 14.96
C GLN A 13 2.77 7.96 14.34
N SER A 14 4.09 7.87 14.12
CA SER A 14 4.80 8.86 13.31
C SER A 14 4.39 8.71 11.84
N VAL A 15 4.35 9.84 11.11
CA VAL A 15 4.10 9.86 9.66
C VAL A 15 5.04 8.88 8.93
N LEU A 16 6.29 8.81 9.37
CA LEU A 16 7.31 7.93 8.80
C LEU A 16 6.95 6.45 8.99
N SER A 17 6.60 6.04 10.22
CA SER A 17 6.20 4.65 10.51
C SER A 17 4.98 4.24 9.70
N LEU A 18 3.96 5.11 9.65
CA LEU A 18 2.73 4.85 8.90
C LEU A 18 3.01 4.63 7.41
N VAL A 19 3.84 5.46 6.79
CA VAL A 19 4.17 5.32 5.36
C VAL A 19 4.97 4.05 5.09
N THR A 20 5.94 3.71 5.95
CA THR A 20 6.70 2.47 5.81
C THR A 20 5.81 1.23 6.00
N GLU A 21 4.88 1.26 6.95
CA GLU A 21 3.88 0.19 7.14
C GLU A 21 2.98 0.03 5.91
N LEU A 22 2.46 1.14 5.36
CA LEU A 22 1.66 1.12 4.12
C LEU A 22 2.46 0.60 2.92
N HIS A 23 3.74 0.98 2.80
CA HIS A 23 4.62 0.49 1.74
C HIS A 23 4.79 -1.01 1.81
N ASN A 24 5.10 -1.56 2.99
CA ASN A 24 5.18 -3.00 3.19
C ASN A 24 3.85 -3.69 2.88
N TYR A 25 2.74 -3.16 3.38
CA TYR A 25 1.42 -3.72 3.16
C TYR A 25 1.04 -3.79 1.66
N PHE A 26 1.26 -2.73 0.89
CA PHE A 26 0.94 -2.72 -0.54
C PHE A 26 1.82 -3.67 -1.35
N ARG A 27 3.11 -3.77 -1.02
CA ARG A 27 4.03 -4.76 -1.61
C ARG A 27 3.56 -6.19 -1.36
N ASP A 28 3.15 -6.47 -0.12
CA ASP A 28 2.74 -7.81 0.30
C ASP A 28 1.39 -8.18 -0.33
N MET A 29 0.44 -7.24 -0.42
CA MET A 29 -0.81 -7.41 -1.16
C MET A 29 -0.59 -7.66 -2.66
N GLN A 30 0.34 -6.93 -3.28
CA GLN A 30 0.68 -7.17 -4.69
C GLN A 30 1.23 -8.60 -4.88
N SER A 31 2.08 -9.05 -3.96
CA SER A 31 2.67 -10.40 -3.99
C SER A 31 1.61 -11.48 -3.77
N TYR A 32 0.71 -11.27 -2.81
CA TYR A 32 -0.44 -12.15 -2.57
C TYR A 32 -1.26 -12.38 -3.83
N TYR A 33 -1.66 -11.30 -4.53
CA TYR A 33 -2.47 -11.45 -5.74
C TYR A 33 -1.71 -12.11 -6.90
N LYS A 34 -0.40 -11.90 -7.04
CA LYS A 34 0.42 -12.61 -8.03
C LYS A 34 0.43 -14.13 -7.78
N ILE A 35 0.51 -14.54 -6.51
CA ILE A 35 0.43 -15.96 -6.13
C ILE A 35 -0.95 -16.52 -6.43
N SER A 36 -2.02 -15.80 -6.03
CA SER A 36 -3.40 -16.19 -6.34
C SER A 36 -3.65 -16.31 -7.84
N HIS A 37 -3.14 -15.39 -8.64
CA HIS A 37 -3.23 -15.44 -10.11
C HIS A 37 -2.60 -16.73 -10.67
N GLY A 38 -1.40 -17.09 -10.21
CA GLY A 38 -0.75 -18.35 -10.59
C GLY A 38 -1.59 -19.57 -10.23
N SER A 39 -2.18 -19.59 -9.02
CA SER A 39 -3.07 -20.66 -8.59
C SER A 39 -4.33 -20.77 -9.46
N LEU A 40 -4.95 -19.64 -9.82
CA LEU A 40 -6.12 -19.63 -10.69
C LEU A 40 -5.80 -20.12 -12.11
N LEU A 41 -4.65 -19.73 -12.67
CA LEU A 41 -4.20 -20.23 -13.97
C LEU A 41 -4.02 -21.76 -13.96
N SER A 42 -3.35 -22.30 -12.94
CA SER A 42 -3.20 -23.77 -12.82
C SER A 42 -4.55 -24.48 -12.67
N ARG A 43 -5.53 -23.88 -11.98
CA ARG A 43 -6.91 -24.41 -11.90
C ARG A 43 -7.63 -24.34 -13.23
N LEU A 44 -7.47 -23.26 -13.99
CA LEU A 44 -8.07 -23.10 -15.30
C LEU A 44 -7.55 -24.15 -16.30
N GLU A 45 -6.24 -24.40 -16.29
CA GLU A 45 -5.58 -25.40 -17.15
C GLU A 45 -6.05 -26.84 -16.86
N SER A 46 -6.34 -27.15 -15.60
CA SER A 46 -6.79 -28.48 -15.16
C SER A 46 -8.30 -28.70 -15.23
N THR A 47 -9.08 -27.63 -15.45
CA THR A 47 -10.55 -27.69 -15.53
C THR A 47 -11.00 -28.10 -16.94
N THR A 48 -11.99 -28.99 -17.03
CA THR A 48 -12.61 -29.40 -18.31
C THR A 48 -14.03 -28.85 -18.49
N ASP A 49 -14.70 -28.51 -17.39
CA ASP A 49 -16.05 -27.92 -17.39
C ASP A 49 -16.06 -26.46 -17.87
N SER A 50 -16.90 -26.16 -18.87
CA SER A 50 -16.94 -24.84 -19.50
C SER A 50 -17.46 -23.74 -18.57
N SER A 51 -18.48 -24.02 -17.75
CA SER A 51 -19.04 -23.01 -16.85
C SER A 51 -18.03 -22.61 -15.77
N THR A 52 -17.26 -23.57 -15.28
CA THR A 52 -16.20 -23.33 -14.29
C THR A 52 -15.04 -22.55 -14.91
N LYS A 53 -14.71 -22.78 -16.20
CA LYS A 53 -13.70 -21.98 -16.91
C LYS A 53 -14.11 -20.52 -17.03
N ASP A 54 -15.37 -20.25 -17.39
CA ASP A 54 -15.85 -18.88 -17.53
C ASP A 54 -15.79 -18.11 -16.20
N ALA A 55 -16.16 -18.77 -15.09
CA ALA A 55 -16.02 -18.21 -13.75
C ALA A 55 -14.55 -17.93 -13.38
N LEU A 56 -13.64 -18.87 -13.66
CA LEU A 56 -12.21 -18.69 -13.42
C LEU A 56 -11.62 -17.56 -14.26
N HIS A 57 -12.09 -17.36 -15.49
CA HIS A 57 -11.68 -16.23 -16.32
C HIS A 57 -12.04 -14.88 -15.71
N GLU A 58 -13.25 -14.74 -15.16
CA GLU A 58 -13.65 -13.49 -14.50
C GLU A 58 -12.87 -13.27 -13.21
N GLU A 59 -12.62 -14.31 -12.40
CA GLU A 59 -11.76 -14.21 -11.22
C GLU A 59 -10.32 -13.79 -11.58
N ILE A 60 -9.75 -14.35 -12.65
CA ILE A 60 -8.42 -13.99 -13.16
C ILE A 60 -8.38 -12.51 -13.59
N LYS A 61 -9.43 -12.04 -14.27
CA LYS A 61 -9.54 -10.64 -14.69
C LYS A 61 -9.58 -9.71 -13.48
N GLU A 62 -10.40 -10.00 -12.48
CA GLU A 62 -10.48 -9.21 -11.25
C GLU A 62 -9.14 -9.18 -10.51
N ILE A 63 -8.46 -10.32 -10.41
CA ILE A 63 -7.12 -10.37 -9.78
C ILE A 63 -6.10 -9.55 -10.56
N ASN A 64 -6.14 -9.56 -11.89
CA ASN A 64 -5.23 -8.75 -12.70
C ASN A 64 -5.43 -7.25 -12.48
N GLU A 65 -6.69 -6.80 -12.35
CA GLU A 65 -6.99 -5.40 -11.97
C GLU A 65 -6.42 -5.05 -10.60
N LYS A 66 -6.61 -5.93 -9.60
CA LYS A 66 -6.05 -5.73 -8.26
C LYS A 66 -4.53 -5.68 -8.26
N ILE A 67 -3.85 -6.56 -9.01
CA ILE A 67 -2.38 -6.52 -9.17
C ILE A 67 -1.94 -5.18 -9.75
N ALA A 68 -2.63 -4.68 -10.77
CA ALA A 68 -2.31 -3.39 -11.38
C ALA A 68 -2.48 -2.23 -10.39
N PHE A 69 -3.57 -2.19 -9.64
CA PHE A 69 -3.79 -1.16 -8.63
C PHE A 69 -2.76 -1.21 -7.50
N PHE A 70 -2.47 -2.39 -6.94
CA PHE A 70 -1.45 -2.52 -5.91
C PHE A 70 -0.04 -2.23 -6.43
N HIS A 71 0.24 -2.45 -7.72
CA HIS A 71 1.49 -1.99 -8.33
C HIS A 71 1.62 -0.47 -8.31
N VAL A 72 0.57 0.25 -8.71
CA VAL A 72 0.54 1.72 -8.70
C VAL A 72 0.68 2.25 -7.27
N LEU A 73 -0.07 1.68 -6.32
CA LEU A 73 0.02 2.05 -4.91
C LEU A 73 1.43 1.83 -4.35
N ASN A 74 2.03 0.66 -4.62
CA ASN A 74 3.38 0.32 -4.17
C ASN A 74 4.44 1.29 -4.73
N ASN A 75 4.38 1.64 -6.02
CA ASN A 75 5.32 2.59 -6.61
C ASN A 75 5.14 4.02 -6.05
N SER A 76 3.87 4.42 -5.85
CA SER A 76 3.54 5.74 -5.31
C SER A 76 4.04 5.89 -3.88
N ILE A 77 3.75 4.92 -3.02
CA ILE A 77 4.17 4.97 -1.62
C ILE A 77 5.69 4.79 -1.48
N SER A 78 6.35 4.01 -2.34
CA SER A 78 7.82 3.92 -2.36
C SER A 78 8.47 5.28 -2.62
N THR A 79 7.87 6.09 -3.51
CA THR A 79 8.32 7.47 -3.77
C THR A 79 8.12 8.34 -2.54
N VAL A 80 6.95 8.27 -1.90
CA VAL A 80 6.65 9.02 -0.66
C VAL A 80 7.61 8.63 0.45
N ASP A 81 7.80 7.35 0.69
CA ASP A 81 8.70 6.76 1.69
C ASP A 81 10.13 7.28 1.49
N THR A 82 10.63 7.26 0.25
CA THR A 82 11.95 7.81 -0.10
C THR A 82 12.08 9.30 0.24
N VAL A 83 11.07 10.10 -0.10
CA VAL A 83 11.07 11.55 0.19
C VAL A 83 11.02 11.82 1.69
N LEU A 84 10.18 11.09 2.43
CA LEU A 84 10.02 11.26 3.86
C LEU A 84 11.25 10.89 4.67
N HIS A 85 12.09 9.99 4.15
CA HIS A 85 13.37 9.62 4.77
C HIS A 85 14.51 10.60 4.47
N THR A 86 14.26 11.71 3.76
CA THR A 86 15.26 12.78 3.61
C THR A 86 15.38 13.62 4.88
N GLU A 87 16.57 14.14 5.16
CA GLU A 87 16.85 14.91 6.39
C GLU A 87 15.87 16.06 6.62
N LYS A 88 15.57 16.84 5.58
CA LYS A 88 14.63 17.96 5.65
C LYS A 88 13.21 17.54 6.02
N MET A 89 12.74 16.42 5.48
CA MET A 89 11.38 15.93 5.77
C MET A 89 11.32 15.30 7.16
N ILE A 90 12.36 14.58 7.57
CA ILE A 90 12.47 14.06 8.95
C ILE A 90 12.39 15.21 9.95
N GLU A 91 13.09 16.31 9.72
CA GLU A 91 13.03 17.50 10.58
C GLU A 91 11.64 18.13 10.61
N GLU A 92 10.96 18.22 9.46
CA GLU A 92 9.59 18.76 9.37
C GLU A 92 8.60 17.96 10.23
N PHE A 93 8.79 16.65 10.40
CA PHE A 93 7.88 15.80 11.18
C PHE A 93 8.36 15.49 12.61
N LYS A 94 9.46 16.09 13.07
CA LYS A 94 9.83 16.00 14.48
C LYS A 94 8.82 16.76 15.35
N PRO A 95 8.43 16.22 16.52
CA PRO A 95 7.66 16.98 17.50
C PRO A 95 8.37 18.28 17.86
N SER A 96 7.66 19.39 17.85
CA SER A 96 8.18 20.69 18.30
C SER A 96 8.66 20.57 19.75
N ALA A 97 9.92 20.88 20.02
CA ALA A 97 10.53 20.76 21.36
C ALA A 97 9.90 21.65 22.47
N ASN A 98 8.87 22.43 22.16
CA ASN A 98 8.25 23.41 23.06
C ASN A 98 6.89 22.97 23.64
N ALA A 99 6.51 21.69 23.54
CA ALA A 99 5.24 21.19 24.06
C ALA A 99 5.32 20.62 25.50
N SER A 100 6.48 20.71 26.16
CA SER A 100 6.72 20.12 27.49
C SER A 100 7.04 21.13 28.61
N GLU A 101 6.75 22.41 28.41
CA GLU A 101 6.75 23.41 29.49
C GLU A 101 5.39 24.12 29.56
N SER A 102 4.43 23.50 30.22
CA SER A 102 3.22 24.14 30.74
C SER A 102 2.68 23.40 31.95
#